data_AF-A0A9P0QLL9-F1
#
_entry.id   AF-A0A9P0QLL9-F1
#
_cell.length_a   1.000
_cell.length_b   1.000
_cell.length_c   1.000
_cell.angle_alpha   90.00
_cell.angle_beta   90.00
_cell.angle_gamma   90.00
#
_symmetry.space_group_name_H-M   'P 1'
#
loop_
_entity.id
_entity.type
_entity.pdbx_description
1 polymer ?
#
loop_
_entity_poly.entity_id
_entity_poly.type
_entity_poly.pdbx_seq_one_letter_code
_entity_poly.pdbx_strand_id
1 'polypeptide(L)'
;MVRAPIARRVILRPLSTYTPAFAVYKDKGITIEAPVYNEKSGKLVDSLKYANDIEKTRKQIKAIPNSKKAPILLSKIQPYPELLFFLARFHKDLKKIGITRETTHNEKLGKVWKYRIQYILSLQRLHTNFFEHCRLLELTQQTHKLGFSPTNIGILDPCNFTQESIEKLESGEFDGVKFNHVVMHGADFK
;
A
#
# COMPACT_ATOMS: atom_id res chain seq x y z
N MET A 1 -45.51 -25.63 -21.84
CA MET A 1 -45.19 -24.70 -20.73
C MET A 1 -43.68 -24.48 -20.74
N VAL A 2 -43.19 -23.49 -21.49
CA VAL A 2 -41.76 -23.28 -21.76
C VAL A 2 -41.26 -22.14 -20.86
N ARG A 3 -40.29 -22.42 -19.99
CA ARG A 3 -39.65 -21.42 -19.13
C ARG A 3 -38.68 -20.58 -19.97
N ALA A 4 -38.90 -19.26 -20.01
CA ALA A 4 -37.96 -18.30 -20.60
C ALA A 4 -36.69 -18.16 -19.71
N PRO A 5 -35.50 -17.94 -20.30
CA PRO A 5 -34.28 -17.77 -19.53
C PRO A 5 -34.23 -16.39 -18.87
N ILE A 6 -33.89 -16.37 -17.58
CA ILE A 6 -33.64 -15.17 -16.79
C ILE A 6 -32.36 -14.51 -17.33
N ALA A 7 -32.52 -13.44 -18.10
CA ALA A 7 -31.43 -12.56 -18.46
C ALA A 7 -30.85 -11.97 -17.16
N ARG A 8 -29.64 -12.41 -16.78
CA ARG A 8 -28.85 -11.75 -15.74
C ARG A 8 -28.54 -10.33 -16.22
N ARG A 9 -29.34 -9.37 -15.77
CA ARG A 9 -28.98 -7.95 -15.82
C ARG A 9 -27.67 -7.79 -15.05
N VAL A 10 -26.56 -7.69 -15.77
CA VAL A 10 -25.32 -7.17 -15.22
C VAL A 10 -25.61 -5.70 -14.92
N ILE A 11 -25.97 -5.42 -13.68
CA ILE A 11 -26.05 -4.05 -13.17
C ILE A 11 -24.60 -3.56 -13.12
N LEU A 12 -24.15 -2.94 -14.20
CA LEU A 12 -22.96 -2.10 -14.17
C LEU A 12 -23.29 -0.95 -13.23
N ARG A 13 -22.83 -1.07 -11.98
CA ARG A 13 -22.87 0.05 -11.04
C ARG A 13 -22.15 1.24 -11.71
N PRO A 14 -22.73 2.43 -11.70
CA PRO A 14 -22.07 3.61 -12.26
C PRO A 14 -20.73 3.80 -11.54
N LEU A 15 -19.66 3.98 -12.32
CA LEU A 15 -18.30 4.30 -11.86
C LEU A 15 -18.23 5.76 -11.36
N SER A 16 -19.23 6.20 -10.61
CA SER A 16 -19.32 7.51 -9.98
C SER A 16 -18.57 7.47 -8.65
N THR A 17 -17.69 8.45 -8.45
CA THR A 17 -16.89 8.74 -7.25
C THR A 17 -15.87 7.67 -6.84
N TYR A 18 -14.83 7.45 -7.67
CA TYR A 18 -13.61 6.78 -7.21
C TYR A 18 -12.40 7.68 -7.46
N THR A 19 -12.13 8.59 -6.54
CA THR A 19 -10.86 9.31 -6.47
C THR A 19 -9.80 8.27 -6.06
N PRO A 20 -8.78 7.94 -6.88
CA PRO A 20 -7.73 7.07 -6.41
C PRO A 20 -7.11 7.63 -5.15
N ALA A 21 -6.88 6.79 -4.17
CA ALA A 21 -6.27 7.24 -2.93
C ALA A 21 -4.82 7.77 -3.11
N PHE A 22 -4.25 7.60 -4.31
CA PHE A 22 -3.02 8.21 -4.79
C PHE A 22 -3.24 9.33 -5.84
N ALA A 23 -4.47 9.85 -5.98
CA ALA A 23 -4.94 10.79 -7.03
C ALA A 23 -4.24 12.14 -7.05
N VAL A 24 -3.45 12.44 -6.02
CA VAL A 24 -2.70 13.68 -5.94
C VAL A 24 -1.32 13.31 -5.40
N TYR A 25 -0.45 12.84 -6.29
CA TYR A 25 0.97 12.92 -6.00
C TYR A 25 1.34 14.38 -6.20
N LYS A 26 1.51 15.14 -5.12
CA LYS A 26 2.05 16.51 -5.13
C LYS A 26 3.33 16.50 -4.31
N ASP A 27 4.44 16.30 -4.99
CA ASP A 27 5.78 16.48 -4.45
C ASP A 27 6.55 17.38 -5.41
N LYS A 28 7.38 18.28 -4.87
CA LYS A 28 8.03 19.43 -5.54
C LYS A 28 8.48 19.11 -6.99
N GLY A 29 7.58 19.30 -7.96
CA GLY A 29 7.83 19.12 -9.40
C GLY A 29 7.01 18.05 -10.15
N ILE A 30 6.29 17.14 -9.49
CA ILE A 30 5.43 16.13 -10.15
C ILE A 30 4.01 16.21 -9.58
N THR A 31 3.04 16.62 -10.42
CA THR A 31 1.61 16.54 -10.12
C THR A 31 0.98 15.48 -11.01
N ILE A 32 0.56 14.36 -10.43
CA ILE A 32 -0.25 13.36 -11.15
C ILE A 32 -1.67 13.50 -10.61
N GLU A 33 -2.55 14.06 -11.42
CA GLU A 33 -3.97 14.20 -11.11
C GLU A 33 -4.74 12.96 -11.58
N ALA A 34 -5.74 12.55 -10.81
CA ALA A 34 -6.64 11.50 -11.24
C ALA A 34 -7.50 11.98 -12.43
N PRO A 35 -7.69 11.14 -13.47
CA PRO A 35 -8.64 11.47 -14.52
C PRO A 35 -10.05 11.56 -13.94
N VAL A 36 -10.83 12.55 -14.37
CA VAL A 36 -12.24 12.75 -13.99
C VAL A 36 -13.13 12.22 -15.10
N TYR A 37 -14.06 11.33 -14.75
CA TYR A 37 -15.05 10.84 -15.71
C TYR A 37 -16.13 11.90 -15.95
N ASN A 38 -16.41 12.23 -17.21
CA ASN A 38 -17.50 13.14 -17.56
C ASN A 38 -18.77 12.33 -17.87
N GLU A 39 -19.71 12.30 -16.93
CA GLU A 39 -20.95 11.54 -17.06
C GLU A 39 -21.92 12.10 -18.12
N LYS A 40 -21.75 13.37 -18.52
CA LYS A 40 -22.70 14.06 -19.40
C LYS A 40 -22.67 13.60 -20.86
N SER A 41 -21.66 12.84 -21.27
CA SER A 41 -21.41 12.57 -22.69
C SER A 41 -21.85 11.19 -23.19
N GLY A 42 -22.28 10.26 -22.32
CA GLY A 42 -23.01 9.03 -22.69
C GLY A 42 -22.37 8.11 -23.74
N LYS A 43 -21.13 8.37 -24.20
CA LYS A 43 -20.49 7.72 -25.33
C LYS A 43 -19.45 6.72 -24.85
N LEU A 44 -19.46 5.54 -25.46
CA LEU A 44 -18.47 4.47 -25.23
C LEU A 44 -17.03 4.97 -25.44
N VAL A 45 -16.81 5.93 -26.33
CA VAL A 45 -15.50 6.55 -26.59
C VAL A 45 -14.93 7.25 -25.36
N ASP A 46 -15.77 7.87 -24.53
CA ASP A 46 -15.33 8.55 -23.31
C ASP A 46 -14.98 7.54 -22.20
N SER A 47 -15.68 6.40 -22.16
CA SER A 47 -15.34 5.30 -21.26
C SER A 47 -14.00 4.64 -21.62
N LEU A 48 -13.71 4.47 -22.92
CA LEU A 48 -12.42 3.95 -23.40
C LEU A 48 -11.27 4.93 -23.14
N LYS A 49 -11.51 6.22 -23.38
CA LYS A 49 -10.54 7.28 -23.08
C LYS A 49 -10.22 7.33 -21.58
N TYR A 50 -11.25 7.29 -20.73
CA TYR A 50 -11.10 7.24 -19.29
C TYR A 50 -10.32 6.00 -18.81
N ALA A 51 -10.61 4.83 -19.36
CA ALA A 51 -9.88 3.60 -19.03
C ALA A 51 -8.38 3.70 -19.41
N ASN A 52 -8.09 4.26 -20.59
CA ASN A 52 -6.71 4.52 -21.02
C ASN A 52 -6.00 5.54 -20.13
N ASP A 53 -6.68 6.61 -19.74
CA ASP A 53 -6.14 7.63 -18.84
C ASP A 53 -5.82 7.04 -17.46
N ILE A 54 -6.73 6.21 -16.90
CA ILE A 54 -6.46 5.46 -15.66
C ILE A 54 -5.22 4.58 -15.81
N GLU A 55 -5.10 3.84 -16.92
CA GLU A 55 -3.95 2.96 -17.14
C GLU A 55 -2.64 3.75 -17.23
N LYS A 56 -2.64 4.89 -17.94
CA LYS A 56 -1.50 5.78 -18.06
C LYS A 56 -1.08 6.35 -16.71
N THR A 57 -2.04 6.84 -15.92
CA THR A 57 -1.82 7.34 -14.56
C THR A 57 -1.27 6.24 -13.65
N ARG A 58 -1.80 5.00 -13.75
CA ARG A 58 -1.28 3.86 -12.99
C ARG A 58 0.17 3.52 -13.36
N LYS A 59 0.53 3.57 -14.66
CA LYS A 59 1.91 3.35 -15.12
C LYS A 59 2.85 4.44 -14.57
N GLN A 60 2.43 5.69 -14.61
CA GLN A 60 3.22 6.81 -14.06
C GLN A 60 3.41 6.67 -12.55
N ILE A 61 2.36 6.35 -11.79
CA ILE A 61 2.46 6.11 -10.34
C ILE A 61 3.38 4.92 -10.05
N LYS A 62 3.31 3.83 -10.83
CA LYS A 62 4.23 2.69 -10.66
C LYS A 62 5.68 3.07 -10.89
N ALA A 63 5.96 3.95 -11.85
CA ALA A 63 7.31 4.42 -12.16
C ALA A 63 7.94 5.30 -11.06
N ILE A 64 7.13 5.89 -10.17
CA ILE A 64 7.67 6.70 -9.07
C ILE A 64 8.47 5.79 -8.10
N PRO A 65 9.69 6.18 -7.70
CA PRO A 65 10.48 5.43 -6.72
C PRO A 65 9.76 5.27 -5.38
N ASN A 66 9.93 4.11 -4.75
CA ASN A 66 9.33 3.82 -3.43
C ASN A 66 9.83 4.79 -2.34
N SER A 67 11.08 5.25 -2.43
CA SER A 67 11.66 6.27 -1.54
C SER A 67 10.89 7.59 -1.53
N LYS A 68 10.21 7.94 -2.62
CA LYS A 68 9.34 9.12 -2.65
C LYS A 68 7.90 8.85 -2.25
N LYS A 69 7.43 7.61 -2.44
CA LYS A 69 6.08 7.19 -2.03
C LYS A 69 5.97 6.96 -0.52
N ALA A 70 7.02 6.44 0.11
CA ALA A 70 7.00 6.07 1.53
C ALA A 70 6.71 7.25 2.46
N PRO A 71 7.30 8.46 2.29
CA PRO A 71 6.92 9.63 3.10
C PRO A 71 5.44 10.03 2.93
N ILE A 72 4.90 9.92 1.71
CA ILE A 72 3.49 10.22 1.43
C ILE A 72 2.57 9.17 2.06
N LEU A 73 2.97 7.90 2.03
CA LEU A 73 2.25 6.86 2.73
C LEU A 73 2.26 7.16 4.23
N LEU A 74 3.41 7.50 4.79
CA LEU A 74 3.58 7.80 6.21
C LEU A 74 2.69 8.97 6.66
N SER A 75 2.66 10.07 5.90
CA SER A 75 1.79 11.21 6.23
C SER A 75 0.29 10.88 6.16
N LYS A 76 -0.11 9.96 5.28
CA LYS A 76 -1.51 9.50 5.18
C LYS A 76 -1.91 8.57 6.32
N ILE A 77 -1.00 7.72 6.77
CA ILE A 77 -1.29 6.77 7.85
C ILE A 77 -1.07 7.35 9.25
N GLN A 78 -0.38 8.51 9.35
CA GLN A 78 -0.09 9.20 10.62
C GLN A 78 -1.29 9.27 11.58
N PRO A 79 -2.52 9.65 11.18
CA PRO A 79 -3.63 9.74 12.12
C PRO A 79 -4.20 8.38 12.57
N TYR A 80 -3.74 7.26 11.99
CA TYR A 80 -4.30 5.92 12.22
C TYR A 80 -3.31 5.05 13.01
N PRO A 81 -3.52 4.87 14.33
CA PRO A 81 -2.59 4.13 15.19
C PRO A 81 -2.45 2.66 14.78
N GLU A 82 -3.49 2.04 14.22
CA GLU A 82 -3.43 0.66 13.75
C GLU A 82 -2.46 0.46 12.60
N LEU A 83 -2.45 1.40 11.64
CA LEU A 83 -1.57 1.35 10.47
C LEU A 83 -0.11 1.63 10.88
N LEU A 84 0.09 2.57 11.80
CA LEU A 84 1.40 2.83 12.40
C LEU A 84 1.92 1.59 13.14
N PHE A 85 1.07 0.92 13.92
CA PHE A 85 1.40 -0.33 14.59
C PHE A 85 1.81 -1.43 13.60
N PHE A 86 1.04 -1.65 12.53
CA PHE A 86 1.39 -2.65 11.52
C PHE A 86 2.72 -2.35 10.84
N LEU A 87 2.98 -1.08 10.49
CA LEU A 87 4.24 -0.66 9.88
C LEU A 87 5.42 -0.88 10.84
N ALA A 88 5.30 -0.42 12.08
CA ALA A 88 6.33 -0.59 13.11
C ALA A 88 6.61 -2.08 13.39
N ARG A 89 5.56 -2.91 13.48
CA ARG A 89 5.72 -4.36 13.67
C ARG A 89 6.39 -5.02 12.46
N PHE A 90 6.02 -4.62 11.25
CA PHE A 90 6.65 -5.11 10.03
C PHE A 90 8.14 -4.78 9.99
N HIS A 91 8.53 -3.55 10.34
CA HIS A 91 9.94 -3.13 10.45
C HIS A 91 10.67 -3.89 11.56
N LYS A 92 10.04 -4.12 12.71
CA LYS A 92 10.61 -4.92 13.80
C LYS A 92 10.89 -6.36 13.37
N ASP A 93 9.98 -6.98 12.63
CA ASP A 93 10.16 -8.35 12.14
C ASP A 93 11.25 -8.46 11.05
N LEU A 94 11.41 -7.42 10.23
CA LEU A 94 12.57 -7.30 9.32
C LEU A 94 13.89 -7.09 10.08
N LYS A 95 13.88 -6.26 11.13
CA LYS A 95 15.06 -6.00 11.98
C LYS A 95 15.56 -7.28 12.66
N LYS A 96 14.65 -8.15 13.13
CA LYS A 96 14.99 -9.46 13.72
C LYS A 96 15.81 -10.36 12.80
N ILE A 97 15.57 -10.29 11.48
CA ILE A 97 16.35 -11.05 10.48
C ILE A 97 17.54 -10.27 9.93
N GLY A 98 17.84 -9.10 10.51
CA GLY A 98 18.96 -8.23 10.14
C GLY A 98 18.71 -7.39 8.89
N ILE A 99 17.44 -7.14 8.51
CA ILE A 99 17.08 -6.21 7.46
C ILE A 99 16.67 -4.88 8.09
N THR A 100 17.51 -3.87 7.93
CA THR A 100 17.33 -2.50 8.43
C THR A 100 17.45 -1.49 7.29
N ARG A 101 17.25 -0.21 7.59
CA ARG A 101 17.40 0.90 6.63
C ARG A 101 18.78 0.94 5.97
N GLU A 102 19.83 0.58 6.71
CA GLU A 102 21.21 0.62 6.24
C GLU A 102 21.62 -0.64 5.47
N THR A 103 20.77 -1.68 5.48
CA THR A 103 21.10 -2.94 4.83
C THR A 103 21.14 -2.76 3.31
N THR A 104 22.31 -3.01 2.74
CA THR A 104 22.57 -2.92 1.30
C THR A 104 21.86 -4.05 0.54
N HIS A 105 21.76 -3.91 -0.79
CA HIS A 105 21.16 -4.92 -1.65
C HIS A 105 21.83 -6.30 -1.52
N ASN A 106 23.17 -6.33 -1.48
CA ASN A 106 23.93 -7.58 -1.38
C ASN A 106 23.73 -8.26 -0.02
N GLU A 107 23.66 -7.48 1.06
CA GLU A 107 23.37 -8.02 2.39
C GLU A 107 21.95 -8.55 2.51
N LYS A 108 20.97 -7.96 1.81
CA LYS A 108 19.60 -8.50 1.71
C LYS A 108 19.60 -9.86 1.00
N LEU A 109 20.36 -10.03 -0.07
CA LEU A 109 20.49 -11.31 -0.78
C LEU A 109 21.04 -12.43 0.12
N GLY A 110 22.00 -12.12 1.01
CA GLY A 110 22.50 -13.08 2.01
C GLY A 110 21.44 -13.54 3.03
N LYS A 111 20.32 -12.82 3.16
CA LYS A 111 19.25 -13.06 4.15
C LYS A 111 18.01 -13.73 3.55
N VAL A 112 18.07 -14.21 2.30
CA VAL A 112 16.91 -14.80 1.58
C VAL A 112 16.20 -15.87 2.38
N TRP A 113 16.93 -16.81 3.00
CA TRP A 113 16.30 -17.89 3.77
C TRP A 113 15.61 -17.39 5.04
N LYS A 114 16.27 -16.51 5.81
CA LYS A 114 15.68 -15.88 7.00
C LYS A 114 14.43 -15.09 6.63
N TYR A 115 14.48 -14.35 5.51
CA TYR A 115 13.33 -13.63 4.98
C TYR A 115 12.19 -14.56 4.59
N ARG A 116 12.45 -15.67 3.91
CA ARG A 116 11.40 -16.64 3.51
C ARG A 116 10.72 -17.28 4.71
N ILE A 117 11.48 -17.63 5.75
CA ILE A 117 10.92 -18.14 7.00
C ILE A 117 10.01 -17.07 7.62
N GLN A 118 10.53 -15.84 7.80
CA GLN A 118 9.75 -14.74 8.38
C GLN A 118 8.54 -14.33 7.51
N TYR A 119 8.63 -14.50 6.19
CA TYR A 119 7.56 -14.26 5.23
C TYR A 119 6.35 -15.14 5.53
N ILE A 120 6.58 -16.43 5.73
CA ILE A 120 5.53 -17.41 6.05
C ILE A 120 4.99 -17.17 7.46
N LEU A 121 5.87 -16.86 8.43
CA LEU A 121 5.46 -16.67 9.82
C LEU A 121 4.62 -15.40 10.05
N SER A 122 5.01 -14.27 9.46
CA SER A 122 4.41 -12.98 9.82
C SER A 122 4.34 -11.95 8.70
N LEU A 123 5.41 -11.74 7.91
CA LEU A 123 5.51 -10.56 7.03
C LEU A 123 4.39 -10.52 5.99
N GLN A 124 4.03 -11.66 5.39
CA GLN A 124 2.97 -11.71 4.39
C GLN A 124 1.62 -11.29 4.99
N ARG A 125 1.31 -11.73 6.21
CA ARG A 125 0.06 -11.39 6.90
C ARG A 125 0.05 -9.92 7.32
N LEU A 126 1.13 -9.43 7.91
CA LEU A 126 1.28 -8.02 8.30
C LEU A 126 1.15 -7.09 7.09
N HIS A 127 1.83 -7.39 6.00
CA HIS A 127 1.74 -6.64 4.75
C HIS A 127 0.31 -6.66 4.18
N THR A 128 -0.32 -7.83 4.12
CA THR A 128 -1.69 -7.96 3.60
C THR A 128 -2.67 -7.17 4.46
N ASN A 129 -2.61 -7.31 5.79
CA ASN A 129 -3.47 -6.59 6.71
C ASN A 129 -3.27 -5.08 6.62
N PHE A 130 -2.02 -4.61 6.54
CA PHE A 130 -1.70 -3.19 6.38
C PHE A 130 -2.37 -2.61 5.13
N PHE A 131 -2.23 -3.26 3.98
CA PHE A 131 -2.81 -2.76 2.73
C PHE A 131 -4.32 -2.96 2.64
N GLU A 132 -4.87 -3.99 3.28
CA GLU A 132 -6.33 -4.12 3.42
C GLU A 132 -6.92 -3.00 4.28
N HIS A 133 -6.30 -2.65 5.41
CA HIS A 133 -6.74 -1.51 6.21
C HIS A 133 -6.60 -0.19 5.45
N CYS A 134 -5.48 0.00 4.74
CA CYS A 134 -5.32 1.13 3.85
C CYS A 134 -6.41 1.19 2.76
N ARG A 135 -6.86 0.03 2.24
CA ARG A 135 -7.94 -0.04 1.25
C ARG A 135 -9.29 0.32 1.86
N LEU A 136 -9.58 -0.20 3.06
CA LEU A 136 -10.83 0.07 3.79
C LEU A 136 -10.96 1.55 4.17
N LEU A 137 -9.85 2.20 4.51
CA LEU A 137 -9.77 3.63 4.81
C LEU A 137 -9.62 4.51 3.54
N GLU A 138 -9.75 3.91 2.35
CA GLU A 138 -9.61 4.60 1.07
C GLU A 138 -8.28 5.36 0.93
N LEU A 139 -7.20 4.87 1.56
CA LEU A 139 -5.83 5.40 1.50
C LEU A 139 -4.99 4.77 0.38
N THR A 140 -5.37 3.58 -0.10
CA THR A 140 -4.76 2.92 -1.25
C THR A 140 -5.79 2.18 -2.10
N GLN A 141 -5.72 2.28 -3.43
CA GLN A 141 -6.57 1.50 -4.35
C GLN A 141 -5.83 0.40 -5.12
N GLN A 142 -4.50 0.34 -5.01
CA GLN A 142 -3.72 -0.68 -5.71
C GLN A 142 -3.65 -1.95 -4.86
N THR A 143 -3.73 -3.11 -5.50
CA THR A 143 -3.43 -4.38 -4.84
C THR A 143 -1.93 -4.48 -4.64
N HIS A 144 -1.50 -4.53 -3.39
CA HIS A 144 -0.10 -4.70 -3.03
C HIS A 144 0.16 -6.18 -2.72
N LYS A 145 1.26 -6.72 -3.25
CA LYS A 145 1.76 -8.05 -2.91
C LYS A 145 3.19 -7.92 -2.43
N LEU A 146 3.50 -8.58 -1.32
CA LEU A 146 4.87 -8.67 -0.83
C LEU A 146 5.66 -9.60 -1.73
N GLY A 147 6.88 -9.21 -2.10
CA GLY A 147 7.77 -10.09 -2.84
C GLY A 147 8.31 -11.21 -1.95
N PHE A 148 8.53 -12.39 -2.54
CA PHE A 148 9.19 -13.52 -1.87
C PHE A 148 10.71 -13.35 -1.69
N SER A 149 11.27 -12.24 -2.18
CA SER A 149 12.68 -11.88 -2.05
C SER A 149 12.84 -10.68 -1.12
N PRO A 150 13.86 -10.67 -0.23
CA PRO A 150 14.18 -9.50 0.60
C PRO A 150 14.62 -8.28 -0.22
N THR A 151 14.96 -8.45 -1.49
CA THR A 151 15.28 -7.34 -2.40
C THR A 151 14.03 -6.64 -2.97
N ASN A 152 12.85 -7.23 -2.80
CA ASN A 152 11.59 -6.72 -3.33
C ASN A 152 10.51 -6.65 -2.25
N ILE A 153 10.82 -5.94 -1.15
CA ILE A 153 9.88 -5.69 -0.05
C ILE A 153 8.83 -4.62 -0.42
N GLY A 154 9.16 -3.76 -1.39
CA GLY A 154 8.26 -2.73 -1.90
C GLY A 154 8.35 -1.43 -1.11
N ILE A 155 7.22 -0.72 -0.97
CA ILE A 155 7.15 0.59 -0.31
C ILE A 155 7.40 0.52 1.19
N LEU A 156 7.06 -0.59 1.85
CA LEU A 156 7.25 -0.79 3.29
C LEU A 156 8.70 -1.11 3.68
N ASP A 157 9.62 -1.22 2.71
CA ASP A 157 11.04 -1.46 2.99
C ASP A 157 11.61 -0.34 3.88
N PRO A 158 12.27 -0.65 5.02
CA PRO A 158 12.88 0.34 5.90
C PRO A 158 13.83 1.31 5.19
N CYS A 159 14.47 0.90 4.10
CA CYS A 159 15.36 1.75 3.30
C CYS A 159 14.64 2.95 2.66
N ASN A 160 13.32 2.91 2.50
CA ASN A 160 12.55 4.01 1.93
C ASN A 160 12.20 5.11 2.96
N PHE A 161 12.45 4.88 4.24
CA PHE A 161 12.09 5.78 5.33
C PHE A 161 13.31 6.55 5.85
N THR A 162 13.06 7.70 6.46
CA THR A 162 14.12 8.45 7.15
C THR A 162 14.47 7.76 8.47
N GLN A 163 15.68 8.03 8.97
CA GLN A 163 16.11 7.50 10.27
C GLN A 163 15.16 7.94 11.39
N GLU A 164 14.81 9.22 11.41
CA GLU A 164 13.88 9.81 12.37
C GLU A 164 12.51 9.11 12.34
N SER A 165 11.99 8.83 11.14
CA SER A 165 10.71 8.11 11.01
C SER A 165 10.78 6.71 11.60
N ILE A 166 11.88 5.99 11.40
CA ILE A 166 12.08 4.65 11.96
C ILE A 166 12.17 4.73 13.49
N GLU A 167 12.91 5.68 14.04
CA GLU A 167 13.05 5.84 15.49
C GLU A 167 11.71 6.16 16.18
N LYS A 168 10.90 7.04 15.57
CA LYS A 168 9.53 7.32 16.02
C LYS A 168 8.62 6.09 15.93
N LEU A 169 8.74 5.30 14.87
CA LEU A 169 7.99 4.05 14.75
C LEU A 169 8.42 3.01 15.81
N GLU A 170 9.71 2.95 16.13
CA GLU A 170 10.26 2.04 17.15
C GLU A 170 9.92 2.47 18.59
N SER A 171 9.80 3.78 18.86
CA SER A 171 9.37 4.29 20.17
C SER A 171 7.88 4.01 20.45
N GLY A 172 7.11 3.78 19.39
CA GLY A 172 5.68 3.53 19.48
C GLY A 172 4.81 4.77 19.63
N GLU A 173 5.40 5.92 19.29
CA GLU A 173 4.74 7.20 19.17
C GLU A 173 5.23 7.92 17.92
N PHE A 174 4.31 8.25 17.02
CA PHE A 174 4.62 8.96 15.78
C PHE A 174 3.88 10.28 15.75
N ASP A 175 4.62 11.39 15.80
CA ASP A 175 4.11 12.76 15.76
C ASP A 175 2.89 12.99 16.68
N GLY A 176 3.01 12.54 17.94
CA GLY A 176 1.97 12.68 18.98
C GLY A 176 0.91 11.56 19.00
N VAL A 177 0.90 10.67 18.02
CA VAL A 177 0.00 9.51 17.98
C VAL A 177 0.69 8.30 18.61
N LYS A 178 0.26 7.92 19.81
CA LYS A 178 0.72 6.71 20.50
C LYS A 178 0.01 5.48 19.94
N PHE A 179 0.75 4.43 19.65
CA PHE A 179 0.19 3.14 19.18
C PHE A 179 0.75 1.93 19.91
N ASN A 180 1.55 2.14 20.96
CA ASN A 180 2.04 1.09 21.86
C ASN A 180 0.95 0.27 22.55
N HIS A 181 -0.25 0.84 22.69
CA HIS A 181 -1.40 0.20 23.34
C HIS A 181 -2.22 -0.66 22.36
N VAL A 182 -1.93 -0.61 21.06
CA VAL A 182 -2.69 -1.34 20.04
C VAL A 182 -2.35 -2.82 20.15
N VAL A 183 -3.33 -3.63 20.54
CA VAL A 183 -3.23 -5.10 20.56
C VAL A 183 -4.05 -5.64 19.39
N MET A 184 -3.37 -6.18 18.38
CA MET A 184 -4.02 -6.76 17.20
C MET A 184 -4.12 -8.28 17.34
N HIS A 185 -5.35 -8.79 17.51
CA HIS A 185 -5.60 -10.23 17.50
C HIS A 185 -5.23 -10.81 16.12
N GLY A 186 -4.19 -11.66 16.11
CA GLY A 186 -3.64 -12.29 14.91
C GLY A 186 -2.26 -11.79 14.45
N ALA A 187 -1.67 -10.81 15.13
CA ALA A 187 -0.26 -10.40 14.93
C ALA A 187 0.73 -11.19 15.81
N ASP A 188 0.23 -11.90 16.82
CA ASP A 188 1.01 -12.76 17.70
C ASP A 188 0.71 -14.23 17.41
N PHE A 189 1.68 -14.90 16.80
CA PHE A 189 1.88 -16.34 16.98
C PHE A 189 3.10 -16.49 17.88
N LYS A 190 2.89 -17.15 19.02
CA LYS A 190 3.97 -17.64 19.87
C LYS A 190 4.81 -18.65 19.10
#